data_AF-A0A7G2E4M0-F1
#
_entry.id   AF-A0A7G2E4M0-F1
#
_cell.length_a   1.000
_cell.length_b   1.000
_cell.length_c   1.000
_cell.angle_alpha   90.00
_cell.angle_beta   90.00
_cell.angle_gamma   90.00
#
_symmetry.space_group_name_H-M   'P 1'
#
loop_
_entity.id
_entity.type
_entity.pdbx_description
1 polymer ?
#
loop_
_entity_poly.entity_id
_entity_poly.type
_entity_poly.pdbx_seq_one_letter_code
_entity_poly.pdbx_strand_id
1 'polypeptide(L)'
;MRKRTRTKFTPEQKIKMRAFAEKAGWKINGCDEKSVREFCNEVGIERGVLKVWMHNNKYSLLNGKIREIEHGLCLNTHSNDGDGSSSS
;
A
#
# COMPACT_ATOMS: atom_id res chain seq x y z
N MET A 1 10.96 -13.31 10.21
CA MET A 1 11.03 -12.52 8.95
C MET A 1 10.11 -13.15 7.91
N ARG A 2 8.93 -12.54 7.64
CA ARG A 2 8.07 -13.01 6.54
C ARG A 2 8.76 -12.68 5.21
N LYS A 3 9.32 -13.70 4.54
CA LYS A 3 9.80 -13.60 3.15
C LYS A 3 8.62 -13.10 2.32
N ARG A 4 8.72 -11.87 1.79
CA ARG A 4 7.68 -11.28 0.94
C ARG A 4 7.67 -12.05 -0.37
N THR A 5 6.85 -13.09 -0.45
CA THR A 5 6.58 -13.78 -1.70
C THR A 5 6.08 -12.73 -2.68
N ARG A 6 6.72 -12.63 -3.86
CA ARG A 6 6.35 -11.64 -4.87
C ARG A 6 4.90 -11.89 -5.30
N THR A 7 3.97 -11.12 -4.76
CA THR A 7 2.54 -11.27 -5.03
C THR A 7 2.30 -11.05 -6.51
N LYS A 8 1.75 -12.06 -7.19
CA LYS A 8 1.32 -11.96 -8.59
C LYS A 8 -0.18 -11.73 -8.60
N PHE A 9 -0.61 -10.55 -9.06
CA PHE A 9 -2.02 -10.22 -9.24
C PHE A 9 -2.51 -10.66 -10.62
N THR A 10 -3.72 -11.18 -10.69
CA THR A 10 -4.41 -11.46 -11.95
C THR A 10 -4.76 -10.15 -12.66
N PRO A 11 -5.00 -10.18 -13.99
CA PRO A 11 -5.48 -9.01 -14.71
C PRO A 11 -6.76 -8.42 -14.10
N GLU A 12 -7.71 -9.27 -13.69
CA GLU A 12 -8.96 -8.83 -13.03
C GLU A 12 -8.69 -8.08 -11.72
N GLN A 13 -7.80 -8.59 -10.87
CA GLN A 13 -7.41 -7.89 -9.65
C GLN A 13 -6.76 -6.54 -9.96
N LYS A 14 -5.85 -6.48 -10.94
CA LYS A 14 -5.20 -5.22 -11.35
C LYS A 14 -6.20 -4.19 -11.85
N ILE A 15 -7.22 -4.60 -12.60
CA ILE A 15 -8.28 -3.71 -13.10
C ILE A 15 -9.01 -3.08 -11.91
N LYS A 16 -9.45 -3.90 -10.95
CA LYS A 16 -10.12 -3.42 -9.72
C LYS A 16 -9.21 -2.47 -8.92
N MET A 17 -7.95 -2.86 -8.71
CA MET A 17 -6.96 -2.06 -7.97
C MET A 17 -6.68 -0.72 -8.65
N ARG A 18 -6.58 -0.70 -9.98
CA ARG A 18 -6.40 0.53 -10.75
C ARG A 18 -7.61 1.44 -10.62
N ALA A 19 -8.83 0.91 -10.81
CA ALA A 19 -10.05 1.69 -10.70
C ALA A 19 -10.19 2.35 -9.31
N PHE A 20 -9.86 1.62 -8.24
CA PHE A 20 -9.80 2.18 -6.90
C PHE A 20 -8.73 3.26 -6.76
N ALA A 21 -7.52 3.01 -7.27
CA ALA A 21 -6.40 3.94 -7.19
C ALA A 21 -6.67 5.27 -7.92
N GLU A 22 -7.29 5.22 -9.09
CA GLU A 22 -7.70 6.42 -9.85
C GLU A 22 -8.70 7.25 -9.04
N LYS A 23 -9.72 6.61 -8.47
CA LYS A 23 -10.72 7.28 -7.60
C LYS A 23 -10.09 7.85 -6.32
N ALA A 24 -9.11 7.16 -5.77
CA ALA A 24 -8.36 7.56 -4.57
C ALA A 24 -7.22 8.56 -4.86
N GLY A 25 -6.96 8.92 -6.13
CA GLY A 25 -5.86 9.80 -6.50
C GLY A 25 -4.47 9.24 -6.16
N TRP A 26 -4.29 7.93 -6.26
CA TRP A 26 -3.01 7.25 -5.99
C TRP A 26 -2.48 7.42 -4.55
N LYS A 27 -3.31 7.80 -3.58
CA LYS A 27 -2.92 8.05 -2.18
C LYS A 27 -3.85 7.39 -1.17
N ILE A 28 -3.34 6.43 -0.39
CA ILE A 28 -4.14 5.71 0.63
C ILE A 28 -4.34 6.51 1.92
N ASN A 29 -3.46 7.47 2.22
CA ASN A 29 -3.50 8.22 3.48
C ASN A 29 -4.72 9.13 3.61
N GLY A 30 -5.42 9.42 2.52
CA GLY A 30 -6.65 10.23 2.52
C GLY A 30 -7.93 9.42 2.36
N CYS A 31 -7.86 8.09 2.25
CA CYS A 31 -9.05 7.25 2.07
C CYS A 31 -9.55 6.68 3.40
N ASP A 32 -10.87 6.61 3.54
CA ASP A 32 -11.54 5.92 4.63
C ASP A 32 -11.07 4.48 4.79
N GLU A 33 -10.67 4.12 6.01
CA GLU A 33 -10.20 2.78 6.33
C GLU A 33 -11.26 1.72 6.05
N LYS A 34 -12.55 2.06 6.27
CA LYS A 34 -13.67 1.17 5.98
C LYS A 34 -13.76 0.87 4.49
N SER A 35 -13.76 1.89 3.64
CA SER A 35 -13.84 1.71 2.18
C SER A 35 -12.64 0.96 1.63
N VAL A 36 -11.43 1.27 2.12
CA VAL A 36 -10.21 0.53 1.75
C VAL A 36 -10.32 -0.93 2.18
N ARG A 37 -10.80 -1.19 3.40
CA ARG A 37 -10.96 -2.54 3.95
C ARG A 37 -11.99 -3.35 3.14
N GLU A 38 -13.15 -2.79 2.84
CA GLU A 38 -14.18 -3.47 2.03
C GLU A 38 -13.62 -3.85 0.65
N PHE A 39 -12.95 -2.91 -0.02
CA PHE A 39 -12.28 -3.17 -1.30
C PHE A 39 -11.20 -4.25 -1.19
N CYS A 40 -10.35 -4.19 -0.16
CA CYS A 40 -9.30 -5.18 0.09
C CYS A 40 -9.88 -6.58 0.30
N ASN A 41 -11.01 -6.70 1.02
CA ASN A 41 -11.72 -7.98 1.19
C ASN A 41 -12.30 -8.49 -0.12
N GLU A 42 -12.84 -7.62 -0.97
CA GLU A 42 -13.38 -8.00 -2.28
C GLU A 42 -12.30 -8.56 -3.23
N VAL A 43 -11.13 -7.92 -3.26
CA VAL A 43 -10.01 -8.35 -4.14
C VAL A 43 -9.21 -9.50 -3.50
N GLY A 44 -9.27 -9.65 -2.18
CA GLY A 44 -8.48 -10.61 -1.40
C GLY A 44 -7.03 -10.16 -1.20
N ILE A 45 -6.81 -8.88 -0.91
CA ILE A 45 -5.48 -8.29 -0.73
C ILE A 45 -5.36 -7.56 0.61
N GLU A 46 -4.12 -7.33 1.05
CA GLU A 46 -3.86 -6.50 2.24
C GLU A 46 -3.76 -5.01 1.88
N ARG A 47 -4.14 -4.14 2.83
CA ARG A 47 -3.98 -2.68 2.69
C ARG A 47 -2.54 -2.27 2.37
N GLY A 48 -1.56 -2.91 3.01
CA GLY A 48 -0.14 -2.66 2.74
C GLY A 48 0.26 -3.04 1.31
N VAL A 49 -0.33 -4.12 0.78
CA VAL A 49 -0.11 -4.57 -0.59
C VAL A 49 -0.69 -3.58 -1.60
N LEU A 50 -1.93 -3.12 -1.39
CA LEU A 50 -2.56 -2.09 -2.23
C LEU A 50 -1.73 -0.80 -2.23
N LYS A 51 -1.30 -0.33 -1.06
CA LYS A 51 -0.45 0.86 -0.90
C LYS A 51 0.86 0.75 -1.71
N VAL A 52 1.57 -0.36 -1.55
CA VAL A 52 2.84 -0.62 -2.27
C VAL A 52 2.58 -0.76 -3.78
N TRP A 53 1.50 -1.44 -4.18
CA TRP A 53 1.12 -1.57 -5.57
C TRP A 53 0.83 -0.21 -6.21
N MET A 54 0.07 0.65 -5.53
CA MET A 54 -0.20 2.02 -5.96
C MET A 54 1.09 2.80 -6.10
N HIS A 55 2.01 2.70 -5.15
CA HIS A 55 3.32 3.37 -5.24
C HIS A 55 4.14 2.92 -6.47
N ASN A 56 4.18 1.61 -6.74
CA ASN A 56 4.87 1.06 -7.91
C ASN A 56 4.22 1.49 -9.22
N ASN A 57 2.89 1.50 -9.29
CA ASN A 57 2.17 1.80 -10.53
C ASN A 57 1.98 3.30 -10.76
N LYS A 58 1.99 4.15 -9.71
CA LYS A 58 1.79 5.60 -9.85
C LYS A 58 2.82 6.20 -10.81
N TYR A 59 4.10 5.89 -10.62
CA TYR A 59 5.16 6.47 -11.44
C TYR A 59 5.16 5.96 -12.88
N SER A 60 4.58 4.79 -13.13
CA SER A 60 4.41 4.20 -14.46
C SER A 60 3.20 4.76 -15.21
N LEU A 61 2.30 5.46 -14.53
CA LEU A 61 1.10 6.07 -15.11
C LEU A 61 1.17 7.61 -15.07
N LEU A 62 1.96 8.18 -14.17
CA LEU A 62 2.15 9.62 -13.96
C LEU A 62 3.38 10.18 -14.70
N ASN A 63 4.07 9.42 -15.56
CA ASN A 63 5.31 9.83 -16.27
C ASN A 63 5.17 11.14 -17.06
N GLY A 64 3.96 11.66 -17.26
CA GLY A 64 3.73 12.94 -17.93
C GLY A 64 3.74 14.19 -17.04
N LYS A 65 3.70 14.13 -15.69
CA LYS A 65 3.45 15.38 -14.93
C LYS A 65 4.07 15.60 -13.55
N ILE A 66 4.49 14.58 -12.79
CA ILE A 66 4.84 14.81 -11.38
C ILE A 66 6.21 14.27 -11.02
N ARG A 67 7.23 15.14 -11.12
CA ARG A 67 8.58 14.90 -10.60
C ARG A 67 8.79 15.42 -9.16
N GLU A 68 7.76 16.00 -8.53
CA GLU A 68 7.99 16.89 -7.38
C GLU A 68 7.09 16.65 -6.15
N ILE A 69 6.69 15.41 -5.86
CA ILE A 69 6.13 15.09 -4.53
C ILE A 69 7.05 14.10 -3.81
N GLU A 70 8.13 14.70 -3.34
CA GLU A 70 8.85 14.54 -2.08
C GLU A 70 8.18 13.65 -1.01
N HIS A 71 9.03 12.83 -0.38
CA HIS A 71 8.99 12.40 1.02
C HIS A 71 7.65 11.95 1.64
N GLY A 72 7.51 10.65 1.95
CA GLY A 72 6.61 10.31 3.07
C GLY A 72 6.16 8.86 3.30
N LEU A 73 6.38 7.87 2.42
CA LEU A 73 5.76 6.55 2.65
C LEU A 73 6.64 5.35 2.25
N CYS A 74 7.89 5.35 2.68
CA CYS A 74 8.57 4.10 3.06
C CYS A 74 9.15 4.20 4.47
N LEU A 75 8.32 4.56 5.46
CA LEU A 75 8.58 4.11 6.83
C LEU A 75 8.31 2.61 6.87
N ASN A 76 9.34 1.85 6.49
CA ASN A 76 9.55 0.52 7.02
C ASN A 76 10.26 0.68 8.37
N THR A 77 9.66 1.44 9.30
CA THR A 77 10.09 1.47 10.69
C THR A 77 9.55 0.20 11.33
N HIS A 78 10.43 -0.79 11.38
CA HIS A 78 10.37 -1.80 12.42
C HIS A 78 10.81 -1.11 13.72
N SER A 79 9.88 -0.42 14.39
CA SER A 79 9.99 -0.10 15.83
C SER A 79 9.09 -1.12 16.51
N ASN A 80 9.63 -2.17 17.14
CA ASN A 80 10.03 -2.19 18.55
C ASN A 80 8.95 -1.58 19.44
N ASP A 81 8.04 -2.44 19.90
CA ASP A 81 7.45 -2.32 21.22
C ASP A 81 8.22 -3.29 22.12
N GLY A 82 8.90 -2.74 23.12
CA GLY A 82 9.62 -3.47 24.15
C GLY A 82 8.80 -3.61 25.43
N ASP A 83 9.16 -4.63 26.21
CA ASP A 83 8.90 -4.80 27.64
C ASP A 83 9.94 -5.84 28.11
N GLY A 84 10.78 -5.69 29.13
CA GLY A 84 10.80 -4.74 30.24
C GLY A 84 10.76 -5.49 31.58
N SER A 85 11.84 -6.17 32.03
CA SER A 85 12.26 -6.16 33.45
C SER A 85 13.46 -7.04 33.79
N SER A 86 14.15 -6.54 34.81
CA SER A 86 15.41 -6.95 35.42
C SER A 86 15.29 -8.16 36.36
N SER A 87 16.46 -8.70 36.73
CA SER A 87 16.82 -9.39 37.98
C SER A 87 16.84 -10.93 38.03
N SER A 88 18.01 -11.51 37.75
CA SER A 88 18.94 -12.04 38.78
C SER A 88 20.26 -12.45 38.14
#